data_AF-A0A4S8I566-F1
#
_entry.id   AF-A0A4S8I566-F1
#
_cell.length_a   1.000
_cell.length_b   1.000
_cell.length_c   1.000
_cell.angle_alpha   90.00
_cell.angle_beta   90.00
_cell.angle_gamma   90.00
#
_symmetry.space_group_name_H-M   'P 1'
#
loop_
_entity.id
_entity.type
_entity.pdbx_description
1 polymer ?
#
loop_
_entity_poly.entity_id
_entity_poly.type
_entity_poly.pdbx_seq_one_letter_code
_entity_poly.pdbx_strand_id
1 'polypeptide(L)' 'MPALTEIFGDDSVLQFGGGTLGHPWGNAPGAVANRVALEACGTARMNDVILLVKVMKLSVKLANGALN' A
#
# COMPACT_ATOMS: atom_id res chain seq x y z
N MET A 1 4.66 3.72 1.09
CA MET A 1 6.07 3.31 1.29
C MET A 1 7.00 4.39 0.71
N PRO A 2 7.14 5.52 1.41
CA PRO A 2 7.75 6.74 0.86
C PRO A 2 9.21 6.55 0.44
N ALA A 3 10.08 6.16 1.37
CA ALA A 3 11.51 6.11 1.13
C ALA A 3 11.92 5.23 -0.07
N LEU A 4 11.37 4.01 -0.18
CA LEU A 4 11.71 3.09 -1.27
C LEU A 4 11.32 3.65 -2.64
N THR A 5 10.13 4.22 -2.73
CA THR A 5 9.64 4.79 -3.99
C THR A 5 10.25 6.14 -4.33
N GLU A 6 10.81 6.87 -3.36
CA GLU A 6 11.62 8.07 -3.61
C GLU A 6 13.02 7.71 -4.12
N ILE A 7 13.62 6.64 -3.60
CA ILE A 7 14.98 6.22 -3.96
C ILE A 7 15.01 5.52 -5.33
N PHE A 8 14.06 4.60 -5.57
CA PHE A 8 14.09 3.75 -6.76
C PHE A 8 13.16 4.22 -7.89
N GLY A 9 12.23 5.13 -7.61
CA GLY A 9 11.26 5.60 -8.61
C GLY A 9 10.29 4.51 -9.10
N ASP A 10 9.56 4.82 -10.17
CA ASP A 10 8.49 3.98 -10.71
C ASP A 10 9.00 2.76 -11.51
N ASP A 11 10.19 2.83 -12.11
CA ASP A 11 10.81 1.73 -12.88
C ASP A 11 11.59 0.76 -11.98
N SER A 12 10.94 0.30 -10.90
CA SER A 12 11.55 -0.60 -9.92
C SER A 12 10.59 -1.70 -9.48
N VAL A 13 11.15 -2.86 -9.13
CA VAL A 13 10.39 -3.97 -8.54
C VAL A 13 10.69 -4.03 -7.05
N LEU A 14 9.67 -3.76 -6.23
CA LEU A 14 9.79 -3.81 -4.76
C LEU A 14 9.21 -5.14 -4.24
N GLN A 15 10.10 -6.02 -3.76
CA GLN A 15 9.72 -7.35 -3.27
C GLN A 15 9.43 -7.35 -1.77
N PHE A 16 8.21 -7.76 -1.38
CA PHE A 16 7.79 -7.87 0.02
C PHE A 16 7.58 -9.33 0.41
N GLY A 17 8.66 -10.02 0.79
CA GLY A 17 8.59 -11.41 1.28
C GLY A 17 7.96 -11.50 2.67
N GLY A 18 8.74 -11.21 3.72
CA GLY A 18 8.25 -11.21 5.10
C GLY A 18 7.10 -10.23 5.36
N GLY A 19 7.08 -9.10 4.64
CA GLY A 19 6.00 -8.10 4.71
C GLY A 19 4.66 -8.56 4.13
N THR A 20 4.62 -9.64 3.35
CA THR A 20 3.38 -10.26 2.84
C THR A 20 3.00 -11.49 3.67
N LEU A 21 3.96 -12.37 3.93
CA LEU A 21 3.74 -13.64 4.63
C LEU A 21 3.47 -13.46 6.14
N GLY A 22 4.04 -12.42 6.74
CA GLY A 22 3.85 -12.11 8.17
C GLY A 22 2.59 -11.30 8.46
N HIS A 23 1.72 -11.06 7.48
CA HIS A 23 0.54 -10.23 7.68
C HIS A 23 -0.49 -10.97 8.56
N PRO A 24 -1.05 -10.33 9.60
CA PRO A 24 -1.89 -10.99 10.62
C PRO A 24 -3.18 -11.63 10.08
N TRP A 25 -3.61 -11.24 8.88
CA TRP A 25 -4.79 -11.80 8.19
C TRP A 25 -4.44 -12.67 6.98
N GLY A 26 -3.18 -13.07 6.85
CA GLY A 26 -2.70 -13.95 5.80
C GLY A 26 -2.19 -13.23 4.55
N ASN A 27 -1.75 -14.03 3.57
CA ASN A 27 -0.96 -13.54 2.44
C ASN A 27 -1.74 -12.60 1.51
N ALA A 28 -3.01 -12.90 1.25
CA ALA A 28 -3.84 -12.08 0.36
C ALA A 28 -4.01 -10.64 0.90
N PRO A 29 -4.47 -10.41 2.14
CA PRO A 29 -4.52 -9.05 2.70
C PRO A 29 -3.13 -8.42 2.88
N GLY A 30 -2.08 -9.21 3.12
CA GLY A 30 -0.70 -8.71 3.10
C GLY A 30 -0.29 -8.12 1.74
N ALA A 31 -0.63 -8.81 0.65
CA ALA A 31 -0.35 -8.33 -0.71
C ALA A 31 -1.15 -7.07 -1.03
N VAL A 32 -2.42 -6.99 -0.61
CA VAL A 32 -3.21 -5.79 -0.84
C VAL A 32 -2.72 -4.61 0.01
N ALA A 33 -2.28 -4.84 1.26
CA ALA A 33 -1.68 -3.79 2.07
C ALA A 33 -0.44 -3.17 1.39
N ASN A 34 0.42 -4.00 0.79
CA ASN A 34 1.59 -3.55 0.05
C ASN A 34 1.20 -2.74 -1.20
N ARG A 35 0.23 -3.22 -2.00
CA ARG A 35 -0.29 -2.49 -3.16
C ARG A 35 -0.84 -1.12 -2.77
N VAL A 36 -1.69 -1.09 -1.75
CA VAL A 36 -2.37 0.13 -1.33
C VAL A 36 -1.36 1.16 -0.77
N ALA A 37 -0.35 0.69 -0.03
CA ALA A 37 0.72 1.55 0.47
C ALA A 37 1.65 2.07 -0.65
N LEU A 38 1.78 1.34 -1.77
CA LEU A 38 2.54 1.76 -2.95
C LEU A 38 1.76 2.80 -3.76
N GLU A 39 0.49 2.53 -4.04
CA GLU A 39 -0.42 3.43 -4.77
C GLU A 39 -0.61 4.75 -4.03
N ALA A 40 -0.82 4.72 -2.71
CA ALA A 40 -0.87 5.92 -1.88
C ALA A 40 0.39 6.78 -2.04
N CYS A 41 1.53 6.11 -2.17
CA CYS A 41 2.81 6.78 -2.31
C CYS A 41 3.00 7.37 -3.71
N GLY A 42 2.56 6.66 -4.75
CA GLY A 42 2.47 7.13 -6.14
C GLY A 42 1.58 8.35 -6.29
N THR A 43 0.47 8.37 -5.59
CA THR A 43 -0.39 9.54 -5.54
C THR A 43 0.23 10.69 -4.77
N ALA A 44 0.86 10.42 -3.62
CA ALA A 44 1.44 11.47 -2.77
C ALA A 44 2.60 12.21 -3.45
N ARG A 45 3.44 11.51 -4.24
CA ARG A 45 4.49 12.14 -5.07
C ARG A 45 3.92 13.09 -6.13
N MET A 46 2.66 12.92 -6.52
CA MET A 46 1.95 13.74 -7.52
C MET A 46 1.02 14.78 -6.87
N ASN A 47 1.19 15.08 -5.57
CA ASN A 47 0.52 16.14 -4.79
C ASN A 47 -1.00 16.01 -4.57
N ASP A 48 -1.60 14.83 -4.78
CA ASP A 48 -3.05 14.65 -4.62
C ASP A 48 -3.44 14.16 -3.21
N VAL A 49 -3.42 15.08 -2.24
CA VAL A 49 -3.62 14.81 -0.80
C VAL A 49 -5.02 14.21 -0.49
N ILE A 50 -6.03 14.52 -1.32
CA ILE A 50 -7.40 14.00 -1.17
C ILE A 50 -7.48 12.50 -1.43
N LEU A 51 -6.71 12.00 -2.41
CA LEU A 51 -6.69 10.59 -2.74
C LEU A 51 -5.94 9.79 -1.66
N LEU A 52 -4.91 10.35 -1.01
CA LEU A 52 -4.25 9.72 0.14
C LEU A 52 -5.23 9.44 1.29
N VAL A 53 -6.08 10.41 1.65
CA VAL A 53 -7.10 10.23 2.72
C VAL A 53 -8.12 9.14 2.35
N LYS A 54 -8.52 9.09 1.07
CA LYS A 54 -9.40 8.03 0.55
C LYS A 54 -8.73 6.66 0.60
N VAL A 55 -7.47 6.58 0.19
CA VAL A 55 -6.69 5.34 0.15
C VAL A 55 -6.47 4.79 1.56
N MET A 56 -6.06 5.62 2.53
CA MET A 56 -5.91 5.18 3.92
C MET A 56 -7.22 4.64 4.50
N LYS A 57 -8.34 5.29 4.20
CA LYS A 57 -9.67 4.83 4.63
C LYS A 57 -10.08 3.52 3.94
N LEU A 58 -9.65 3.30 2.71
CA LEU A 58 -9.84 2.04 1.99
C LEU A 58 -8.98 0.92 2.58
N SER A 59 -7.71 1.19 2.91
CA SER A 59 -6.81 0.24 3.58
C SER A 59 -7.41 -0.24 4.89
N VAL A 60 -7.94 0.69 5.70
CA VAL A 60 -8.60 0.38 6.98
C VAL A 60 -9.86 -0.46 6.76
N LYS A 61 -10.66 -0.20 5.71
CA LYS A 61 -11.84 -1.01 5.42
C LYS A 61 -11.49 -2.41 4.93
N LEU A 62 -10.47 -2.53 4.08
CA LEU A 62 -10.00 -3.80 3.57
C LEU A 62 -9.35 -4.65 4.67
N ALA A 63 -8.57 -4.00 5.54
CA ALA A 63 -8.02 -4.56 6.76
C ALA A 63 -9.11 -5.16 7.67
N ASN A 64 -10.19 -4.42 7.90
CA ASN A 64 -11.27 -4.86 8.77
C ASN A 64 -12.26 -5.84 8.10
N GLY A 65 -11.98 -6.35 6.89
CA GLY A 65 -12.92 -7.22 6.15
C GLY A 65 -14.26 -6.54 5.82
N ALA A 66 -14.32 -5.20 5.88
CA ALA A 66 -15.53 -4.42 5.71
C ALA A 66 -15.88 -4.17 4.23
N LEU A 67 -15.04 -4.67 3.32
CA LEU A 67 -15.30 -4.72 1.88
C LEU A 67 -15.47 -6.21 1.52
N ASN A 68 -16.70 -6.71 1.67
CA ASN A 68 -17.16 -7.92 0.99
C ASN A 68 -17.81 -7.51 -0.33
#